data_AF-A0A814MDD9-F1
#
_entry.id   AF-A0A814MDD9-F1
#
_cell.length_a   1.000
_cell.length_b   1.000
_cell.length_c   1.000
_cell.angle_alpha   90.00
_cell.angle_beta   90.00
_cell.angle_gamma   90.00
#
_symmetry.space_group_name_H-M   'P 1'
#
loop_
_entity.id
_entity.type
_entity.pdbx_description
1 polymer ?
#
loop_
_entity_poly.entity_id
_entity_poly.type
_entity_poly.pdbx_seq_one_letter_code
_entity_poly.pdbx_strand_id
1 'polypeptide(L)'
;MESNIKKNELIDDLCQALALFFQIRDDYCNLISEKYTQNESYCDDITEGKFPFPIIHALNTHPHDTRLSDVLKQEAIKLLHQFDSIEYTRNTCLTLVNKFNELIDKREDNLYLKMIINQLAAIFQVHAENKVE
;
A
#
# COMPACT_ATOMS: atom_id res chain seq x y z
N MET A 1 -4.39 34.67 -11.58
CA MET A 1 -5.10 33.53 -12.21
C MET A 1 -4.21 32.29 -12.22
N GLU A 2 -2.98 32.36 -12.74
CA GLU A 2 -1.98 31.26 -12.69
C GLU A 2 -1.61 30.80 -11.26
N SER A 3 -1.52 31.71 -10.29
CA SER A 3 -1.23 31.37 -8.89
C SER A 3 -2.31 30.50 -8.24
N ASN A 4 -3.58 30.69 -8.61
CA ASN A 4 -4.70 29.87 -8.11
C ASN A 4 -4.77 28.52 -8.81
N ILE A 5 -4.40 28.44 -10.09
CA ILE A 5 -4.34 27.18 -10.86
C ILE A 5 -3.27 26.26 -10.24
N LYS A 6 -2.04 26.77 -10.03
CA LYS A 6 -0.97 26.00 -9.36
C LYS A 6 -1.33 25.57 -7.94
N LYS A 7 -2.14 26.37 -7.22
CA LYS A 7 -2.57 26.04 -5.86
C LYS A 7 -3.60 24.90 -5.83
N ASN A 8 -4.43 24.79 -6.88
CA ASN A 8 -5.41 23.73 -7.05
C ASN A 8 -4.76 22.43 -7.51
N GLU A 9 -3.83 22.48 -8.48
CA GLU A 9 -3.06 21.30 -8.91
C GLU A 9 -2.33 20.64 -7.73
N LEU A 10 -1.78 21.46 -6.83
CA LEU A 10 -1.09 20.97 -5.63
C LEU A 10 -2.03 20.31 -4.61
N ILE A 11 -3.30 20.72 -4.55
CA ILE A 11 -4.32 20.06 -3.71
C ILE A 11 -4.72 18.73 -4.33
N ASP A 12 -4.88 18.68 -5.66
CA ASP A 12 -5.20 17.45 -6.39
C ASP A 12 -4.10 16.40 -6.20
N ASP A 13 -2.84 16.81 -6.29
CA ASP A 13 -1.67 15.93 -6.04
C ASP A 13 -1.66 15.39 -4.60
N LEU A 14 -2.02 16.23 -3.62
CA LEU A 14 -2.10 15.84 -2.21
C LEU A 14 -3.23 14.83 -2.00
N CYS A 15 -4.43 15.12 -2.52
CA CYS A 15 -5.58 14.23 -2.45
C CYS A 15 -5.30 12.89 -3.13
N GLN A 16 -4.63 12.89 -4.29
CA GLN A 16 -4.25 11.67 -4.99
C GLN A 16 -3.24 10.84 -4.19
N ALA A 17 -2.21 11.47 -3.63
CA ALA A 17 -1.23 10.78 -2.80
C ALA A 17 -1.88 10.16 -1.55
N LEU A 18 -2.80 10.89 -0.90
CA LEU A 18 -3.56 10.39 0.25
C LEU A 18 -4.47 9.23 -0.13
N ALA A 19 -5.26 9.36 -1.19
CA ALA A 19 -6.19 8.31 -1.64
C ALA A 19 -5.45 7.01 -1.95
N LEU A 20 -4.34 7.09 -2.70
CA LEU A 20 -3.50 5.93 -3.01
C LEU A 20 -2.86 5.36 -1.74
N PHE A 21 -2.35 6.20 -0.84
CA PHE A 21 -1.75 5.74 0.41
C PHE A 21 -2.75 4.96 1.25
N PHE A 22 -3.96 5.49 1.44
CA PHE A 22 -4.98 4.82 2.26
C PHE A 22 -5.41 3.48 1.65
N GLN A 23 -5.61 3.42 0.33
CA GLN A 23 -6.01 2.18 -0.32
C GLN A 23 -4.91 1.11 -0.23
N ILE A 24 -3.67 1.45 -0.59
CA ILE A 24 -2.56 0.49 -0.60
C ILE A 24 -2.16 0.10 0.83
N ARG A 25 -2.26 1.04 1.78
CA ARG A 25 -2.07 0.73 3.21
C ARG A 25 -3.12 -0.25 3.70
N ASP A 26 -4.39 -0.10 3.30
CA ASP A 26 -5.45 -1.03 3.69
C ASP A 26 -5.14 -2.44 3.17
N ASP A 27 -4.80 -2.57 1.88
CA ASP A 27 -4.37 -3.83 1.27
C ASP A 27 -3.18 -4.46 2.02
N TYR A 28 -2.17 -3.65 2.41
CA TYR A 28 -1.03 -4.13 3.19
C TYR A 28 -1.44 -4.57 4.60
N CYS A 29 -2.17 -3.73 5.34
CA CYS A 29 -2.64 -4.04 6.70
C CYS A 29 -3.47 -5.32 6.72
N ASN A 30 -4.29 -5.49 5.70
CA ASN A 30 -5.05 -6.69 5.46
C ASN A 30 -4.10 -7.88 5.39
N LEU A 31 -3.07 -7.89 4.53
CA LEU A 31 -2.11 -8.99 4.46
C LEU A 31 -1.37 -9.31 5.76
N ILE A 32 -0.92 -8.29 6.51
CA ILE A 32 -0.06 -8.50 7.69
C ILE A 32 -0.83 -8.73 8.99
N SER A 33 -2.14 -8.46 9.03
CA SER A 33 -2.92 -8.66 10.25
C SER A 33 -3.09 -10.14 10.56
N GLU A 34 -2.93 -10.54 11.82
CA GLU A 34 -3.28 -11.90 12.31
C GLU A 34 -4.76 -12.24 12.04
N LYS A 35 -5.62 -11.23 11.86
CA LYS A 35 -7.01 -11.41 11.45
C LYS A 35 -7.13 -11.88 10.00
N TYR A 36 -6.16 -11.62 9.13
CA TYR A 36 -6.15 -12.21 7.79
C TYR A 36 -5.88 -13.70 7.84
N THR A 37 -5.08 -14.21 8.77
CA THR A 37 -4.95 -15.66 8.94
C THR A 37 -6.26 -16.35 9.36
N GLN A 38 -7.28 -15.60 9.80
CA GLN A 38 -8.60 -16.11 10.24
C GLN A 38 -9.79 -15.66 9.37
N ASN A 39 -9.68 -14.60 8.56
CA ASN A 39 -10.76 -14.12 7.70
C ASN A 39 -10.86 -14.97 6.42
N GLU A 40 -11.99 -15.64 6.20
CA GLU A 40 -12.22 -16.51 5.05
C GLU A 40 -12.36 -15.77 3.70
N SER A 41 -12.45 -14.43 3.70
CA SER A 41 -12.79 -13.63 2.52
C SER A 41 -11.70 -13.41 1.46
N TYR A 42 -10.51 -14.02 1.59
CA TYR A 42 -9.41 -13.76 0.63
C TYR A 42 -9.62 -14.41 -0.72
N CYS A 43 -10.17 -15.63 -0.73
CA CYS A 43 -10.58 -16.27 -1.97
C CYS A 43 -11.83 -15.59 -2.54
N ASP A 44 -12.66 -14.97 -1.69
CA ASP A 44 -13.83 -14.21 -2.13
C ASP A 44 -13.40 -12.96 -2.90
N ASP A 45 -12.40 -12.20 -2.43
CA ASP A 45 -11.90 -11.03 -3.17
C ASP A 45 -11.36 -11.40 -4.57
N ILE A 46 -10.57 -12.48 -4.68
CA ILE A 46 -10.03 -12.94 -5.98
C ILE A 46 -11.15 -13.45 -6.90
N THR A 47 -12.11 -14.22 -6.37
CA THR A 47 -13.22 -14.76 -7.17
C THR A 47 -14.25 -13.69 -7.54
N GLU A 48 -14.40 -12.64 -6.75
CA GLU A 48 -15.17 -11.44 -7.06
C GLU A 48 -14.44 -10.47 -8.01
N GLY A 49 -13.18 -10.74 -8.37
CA GLY A 49 -12.37 -9.91 -9.27
C GLY A 49 -11.76 -8.66 -8.62
N LYS A 50 -11.71 -8.61 -7.29
CA LYS A 50 -10.97 -7.60 -6.52
C LYS A 50 -9.54 -8.09 -6.33
N PHE A 51 -8.60 -7.34 -6.91
CA PHE A 51 -7.18 -7.64 -6.78
C PHE A 51 -6.52 -6.61 -5.87
N PRO A 52 -6.17 -6.97 -4.62
CA PRO A 52 -5.32 -6.15 -3.78
C PRO A 52 -4.03 -5.78 -4.50
N PHE A 53 -3.52 -4.58 -4.24
CA PHE A 53 -2.28 -4.06 -4.83
C PHE A 53 -1.10 -5.06 -4.88
N PRO A 54 -0.78 -5.82 -3.81
CA PRO A 54 0.27 -6.84 -3.85
C PRO A 54 0.01 -7.99 -4.83
N ILE A 55 -1.25 -8.37 -5.05
CA ILE A 55 -1.61 -9.40 -6.04
C ILE A 55 -1.41 -8.85 -7.46
N ILE A 56 -1.80 -7.60 -7.71
CA ILE A 56 -1.57 -6.95 -9.00
C ILE A 56 -0.07 -6.93 -9.32
N HIS A 57 0.77 -6.54 -8.35
CA HIS A 57 2.23 -6.59 -8.54
C HIS A 57 2.72 -8.00 -8.87
N ALA A 58 2.24 -9.01 -8.14
CA ALA A 58 2.65 -10.39 -8.34
C ALA A 58 2.29 -10.93 -9.73
N LEU A 59 1.05 -10.72 -10.17
CA LEU A 59 0.57 -11.17 -11.48
C LEU A 59 1.30 -10.47 -12.63
N ASN A 60 1.66 -9.19 -12.46
CA ASN A 60 2.41 -8.44 -13.48
C ASN A 60 3.89 -8.84 -13.54
N THR A 61 4.51 -9.18 -12.41
CA THR A 61 5.93 -9.57 -12.35
C THR A 61 6.15 -11.04 -12.66
N HIS A 62 5.15 -11.89 -12.43
CA HIS A 62 5.20 -13.33 -12.65
C HIS A 62 4.02 -13.82 -13.53
N PRO A 63 3.85 -13.30 -14.75
CA PRO A 63 2.66 -13.54 -15.59
C PRO A 63 2.50 -14.98 -16.08
N HIS A 64 3.57 -15.79 -16.01
CA HIS A 64 3.54 -17.20 -16.39
C HIS A 64 3.33 -18.14 -15.19
N ASP A 65 3.27 -17.60 -13.98
CA ASP A 65 3.06 -18.37 -12.77
C ASP A 65 1.57 -18.40 -12.39
N THR A 66 0.91 -19.48 -12.76
CA THR A 66 -0.52 -19.68 -12.48
C THR A 66 -0.81 -20.11 -11.05
N ARG A 67 0.21 -20.25 -10.19
CA ARG A 67 -0.03 -20.66 -8.80
C ARG A 67 -0.94 -19.65 -8.11
N LEU A 68 -0.78 -18.35 -8.37
CA LEU A 68 -1.63 -17.32 -7.76
C LEU A 68 -3.11 -17.38 -8.15
N SER A 69 -3.48 -17.96 -9.29
CA SER A 69 -4.88 -18.07 -9.71
C SER A 69 -5.64 -19.20 -9.01
N ASP A 70 -4.93 -20.24 -8.56
CA ASP A 70 -5.54 -21.49 -8.09
C ASP A 70 -5.21 -21.82 -6.62
N VAL A 71 -4.56 -20.91 -5.89
CA VAL A 71 -4.06 -21.17 -4.53
C VAL A 71 -5.02 -20.79 -3.41
N LEU A 72 -4.95 -21.56 -2.34
CA LEU A 72 -5.51 -21.21 -1.04
C LEU A 72 -4.74 -20.04 -0.42
N LYS A 73 -5.42 -19.27 0.43
CA LYS A 73 -4.94 -18.05 1.10
C LYS A 73 -3.51 -18.12 1.68
N GLN A 74 -3.20 -19.17 2.44
CA GLN A 74 -1.88 -19.30 3.08
C GLN A 74 -0.74 -19.47 2.06
N GLU A 75 -1.04 -20.15 0.95
CA GLU A 75 -0.07 -20.35 -0.12
C GLU A 75 0.09 -19.08 -0.96
N ALA A 76 -1.00 -18.31 -1.15
CA ALA A 76 -0.92 -17.00 -1.77
C ALA A 76 0.00 -16.05 -1.01
N ILE A 77 -0.08 -15.98 0.33
CA ILE A 77 0.81 -15.14 1.14
C ILE A 77 2.27 -15.54 0.95
N LYS A 78 2.59 -16.84 0.93
CA LYS A 78 3.96 -17.31 0.65
C LYS A 78 4.43 -16.91 -0.74
N LEU A 79 3.58 -17.01 -1.75
CA LEU A 79 3.89 -16.56 -3.11
C LEU A 79 4.13 -15.05 -3.15
N LEU A 80 3.31 -14.26 -2.46
CA LEU A 80 3.49 -12.80 -2.38
C LEU A 80 4.80 -12.42 -1.67
N HIS A 81 5.25 -13.21 -0.70
CA HIS A 81 6.60 -13.06 -0.14
C HIS A 81 7.68 -13.48 -1.15
N GLN A 82 7.51 -14.63 -1.82
CA GLN A 82 8.46 -15.13 -2.82
C GLN A 82 8.64 -14.16 -4.00
N PHE A 83 7.58 -13.44 -4.37
CA PHE A 83 7.57 -12.49 -5.47
C PHE A 83 7.90 -11.05 -5.04
N ASP A 84 8.36 -10.86 -3.80
CA ASP A 84 8.66 -9.56 -3.20
C ASP A 84 7.48 -8.57 -3.20
N SER A 85 6.25 -9.02 -3.46
CA SER A 85 5.07 -8.16 -3.59
C SER A 85 4.69 -7.46 -2.29
N ILE A 86 4.93 -8.10 -1.14
CA ILE A 86 4.68 -7.49 0.17
C ILE A 86 5.69 -6.35 0.43
N GLU A 87 6.96 -6.58 0.12
CA GLU A 87 8.01 -5.57 0.23
C GLU A 87 7.78 -4.42 -0.77
N TYR A 88 7.38 -4.73 -2.00
CA TYR A 88 7.01 -3.74 -3.01
C TYR A 88 5.85 -2.86 -2.53
N THR A 89 4.81 -3.46 -1.96
CA THR A 89 3.64 -2.76 -1.42
C THR A 89 4.06 -1.82 -0.29
N ARG A 90 4.87 -2.32 0.65
CA ARG A 90 5.45 -1.54 1.75
C ARG A 90 6.24 -0.33 1.24
N ASN A 91 7.15 -0.55 0.29
CA ASN A 91 7.98 0.52 -0.27
C ASN A 91 7.15 1.55 -1.04
N THR A 92 6.11 1.11 -1.75
CA THR A 92 5.17 2.03 -2.43
C THR A 92 4.47 2.94 -1.42
N CYS A 93 3.99 2.41 -0.29
CA CYS A 93 3.42 3.22 0.79
C CYS A 93 4.41 4.24 1.33
N LEU A 94 5.67 3.85 1.57
CA LEU A 94 6.72 4.76 2.04
C LEU A 94 7.02 5.87 1.02
N THR A 95 7.06 5.54 -0.27
CA THR A 95 7.22 6.54 -1.34
C THR A 95 6.07 7.54 -1.36
N LEU A 96 4.82 7.07 -1.18
CA LEU A 96 3.65 7.95 -1.12
C LEU A 96 3.68 8.87 0.10
N VAL A 97 4.13 8.38 1.26
CA VAL A 97 4.31 9.20 2.47
C VAL A 97 5.38 10.28 2.25
N ASN A 98 6.50 9.93 1.61
CA ASN A 98 7.53 10.91 1.26
C ASN A 98 7.00 11.98 0.30
N LYS A 99 6.29 11.56 -0.76
CA LYS A 99 5.62 12.50 -1.69
C LYS A 99 4.65 13.42 -0.94
N PHE A 100 3.83 12.87 -0.05
CA PHE A 100 2.89 13.65 0.76
C PHE A 100 3.62 14.68 1.65
N ASN A 101 4.67 14.27 2.35
CA ASN A 101 5.47 15.16 3.21
C ASN A 101 6.10 16.31 2.40
N GLU A 102 6.65 16.04 1.22
CA GLU A 102 7.19 17.06 0.32
C GLU A 102 6.11 18.05 -0.15
N LEU A 103 4.90 17.57 -0.46
CA LEU A 103 3.78 18.41 -0.90
C LEU A 103 3.25 19.31 0.24
N ILE A 104 3.15 18.78 1.46
CA ILE A 104 2.78 19.54 2.67
C ILE A 104 3.81 20.62 2.97
N ASP A 105 5.10 20.26 2.95
CA ASP A 105 6.19 21.18 3.30
C ASP A 105 6.29 22.34 2.31
N LYS A 106 6.03 22.10 1.01
CA LYS A 106 5.94 23.16 -0.01
C LYS A 106 4.83 24.17 0.24
N ARG A 107 3.81 23.84 1.04
CA ARG A 107 2.67 24.71 1.36
C ARG A 107 2.79 25.38 2.73
N GLU A 108 3.80 25.01 3.54
CA GLU A 108 3.88 25.36 4.97
C GLU A 108 2.56 25.06 5.71
N ASP A 109 1.91 23.95 5.34
CA ASP A 109 0.51 23.68 5.65
C ASP A 109 0.35 22.54 6.68
N ASN A 110 -0.79 22.54 7.36
CA ASN A 110 -1.33 21.53 8.27
C ASN A 110 -0.37 20.46 8.87
N LEU A 111 0.33 20.84 9.94
CA LEU A 111 1.19 19.94 10.73
C LEU A 111 0.45 18.72 11.31
N TYR A 112 -0.83 18.86 11.66
CA TYR A 112 -1.62 17.76 12.21
C TYR A 112 -1.82 16.64 11.19
N LEU A 113 -2.10 17.00 9.94
CA LEU A 113 -2.24 16.00 8.87
C LEU A 113 -0.91 15.28 8.64
N LYS A 114 0.22 16.01 8.68
CA LYS A 114 1.57 15.41 8.65
C LYS A 114 1.79 14.39 9.76
N MET A 115 1.40 14.74 10.99
CA MET A 115 1.50 13.84 12.14
C MET A 115 0.65 12.58 11.97
N ILE A 116 -0.61 12.72 11.51
CA ILE A 116 -1.52 11.59 11.28
C ILE A 116 -0.94 10.62 10.24
N ILE A 117 -0.46 11.13 9.10
CA ILE A 117 0.09 10.28 8.05
C ILE A 117 1.36 9.56 8.51
N ASN A 118 2.26 10.24 9.20
CA ASN A 118 3.47 9.61 9.74
C ASN A 118 3.14 8.56 10.81
N GLN A 119 2.12 8.80 11.66
CA GLN A 119 1.67 7.82 12.64
C GLN A 119 1.07 6.58 11.96
N LEU A 120 0.25 6.76 10.92
CA LEU A 120 -0.31 5.66 10.13
C LEU A 120 0.76 4.87 9.37
N ALA A 121 1.85 5.52 8.98
CA ALA A 121 2.99 4.93 8.28
C ALA A 121 3.94 4.14 9.19
N ALA A 122 3.85 4.30 10.52
CA ALA A 122 4.71 3.61 11.48
C ALA A 122 4.68 2.07 11.33
N ILE A 123 3.55 1.52 10.88
CA ILE A 123 3.39 0.08 10.63
C ILE A 123 4.39 -0.46 9.60
N PHE A 124 4.84 0.38 8.66
CA PHE A 124 5.82 -0.01 7.65
C PHE A 124 7.25 0.02 8.21
N GLN A 125 7.52 0.73 9.30
CA GLN A 125 8.87 0.85 9.86
C GLN A 125 9.22 -0.34 10.78
N VAL A 126 8.26 -0.81 11.58
CA VAL A 126 8.44 -1.92 12.54
C VAL A 126 8.84 -3.24 11.86
N HIS A 127 8.34 -3.50 10.65
CA HIS A 127 8.59 -4.77 9.94
C HIS A 127 9.93 -4.82 9.19
N ALA A 128 10.72 -3.74 9.19
CA ALA A 128 12.09 -3.76 8.67
C ALA A 128 13.05 -4.53 9.59
N GLU A 129 12.75 -4.56 10.89
CA GLU A 129 13.67 -5.05 11.93
C GLU A 129 13.55 -6.56 12.18
N ASN A 130 12.47 -7.20 11.73
CA ASN A 130 12.25 -8.64 11.88
C ASN A 130 12.83 -9.49 10.73
N LYS A 131 13.77 -8.94 9.94
CA LYS A 131 14.50 -9.65 8.87
C LYS A 131 15.82 -10.27 9.33
N VAL A 132 16.02 -10.43 10.64
CA VAL A 132 17.17 -11.15 11.21
C VAL A 132 16.66 -12.27 12.10
N GLU A 133 16.34 -13.41 11.49
CA GLU A 133 16.56 -14.77 12.02
C GLU A 133 16.39 -15.81 10.91
#